data_AF-A0A8X8GG35-F1
#
_entry.id   AF-A0A8X8GG35-F1
#
_cell.length_a   1.000
_cell.length_b   1.000
_cell.length_c   1.000
_cell.angle_alpha   90.00
_cell.angle_beta   90.00
_cell.angle_gamma   90.00
#
_symmetry.space_group_name_H-M   'P 1'
#
loop_
_entity.id
_entity.type
_entity.pdbx_description
1 polymer ?
#
loop_
_entity_poly.entity_id
_entity_poly.type
_entity_poly.pdbx_seq_one_letter_code
_entity_poly.pdbx_strand_id
1 'polypeptide(L)'
;MTFDFLIATALTILGFIATLIGSYYARHSYLLTLKNYEKDKKRSEKAKHYYETYINIPPSKKVSAFLKKVDSDDLNDGVLFPTIFTDFIMKNFPDRYFYIASLFKKCWSQFEITENNNQIQIKCKIKYFYSLQFGYFCLYLLFAMCIAVLGLYNDLIISKLSDDSPWGALYIIFLGILFSVIFMFGALFKTTQITDAKKLNKEFKKVLPPT
;
A
#
# COMPACT_ATOMS: atom_id res chain seq x y z
N MET A 1 18.03 34.84 -12.51
CA MET A 1 17.35 33.54 -12.72
C MET A 1 17.82 33.03 -14.07
N THR A 2 18.52 31.90 -14.11
CA THR A 2 19.19 31.39 -15.33
C THR A 2 18.15 30.82 -16.31
N PHE A 3 18.42 30.96 -17.61
CA PHE A 3 17.54 30.49 -18.69
C PHE A 3 17.19 28.99 -18.57
N ASP A 4 18.13 28.19 -18.07
CA ASP A 4 17.95 26.75 -17.81
C ASP A 4 16.88 26.46 -16.74
N PHE A 5 16.73 27.33 -15.74
CA PHE A 5 15.70 27.22 -14.71
C PHE A 5 14.29 27.40 -15.29
N LEU A 6 14.13 28.32 -16.26
CA LEU A 6 12.86 28.58 -16.93
C LEU A 6 12.43 27.39 -17.82
N ILE A 7 13.38 26.81 -18.57
CA ILE A 7 13.12 25.64 -19.42
C ILE A 7 12.73 24.42 -18.57
N ALA A 8 13.50 24.14 -17.49
CA ALA A 8 13.20 23.04 -16.58
C ALA A 8 11.81 23.18 -15.94
N THR A 9 11.46 24.40 -15.52
CA THR A 9 10.14 24.70 -14.92
C THR A 9 9.02 24.49 -15.94
N ALA A 10 9.19 24.98 -17.18
CA ALA A 10 8.19 24.83 -18.25
C ALA A 10 7.94 23.36 -18.64
N LEU A 11 9.00 22.56 -18.78
CA LEU A 11 8.89 21.13 -19.05
C LEU A 11 8.18 20.39 -17.92
N THR A 12 8.44 20.76 -16.66
CA THR A 12 7.79 20.14 -15.49
C THR A 12 6.29 20.45 -15.47
N ILE A 13 5.90 21.69 -15.78
CA ILE A 13 4.49 22.11 -15.86
C ILE A 13 3.78 21.35 -16.99
N LEU A 14 4.39 21.27 -18.19
CA LEU A 14 3.82 20.53 -19.32
C LEU A 14 3.66 19.03 -19.02
N GLY A 15 4.64 18.42 -18.36
CA GLY A 15 4.55 17.02 -17.90
C GLY A 15 3.43 16.81 -16.89
N PHE A 16 3.22 17.76 -15.98
CA PHE A 16 2.13 17.71 -15.01
C PHE A 16 0.76 17.81 -15.69
N ILE A 17 0.60 18.73 -16.64
CA ILE A 17 -0.64 18.89 -17.43
C ILE A 17 -0.93 17.63 -18.24
N ALA A 18 0.06 17.07 -18.94
CA ALA A 18 -0.10 15.83 -19.69
C ALA A 18 -0.53 14.66 -18.80
N THR A 19 0.03 14.56 -17.59
CA THR A 19 -0.36 13.55 -16.59
C THR A 19 -1.80 13.73 -16.11
N LEU A 20 -2.22 14.98 -15.85
CA LEU A 20 -3.60 15.29 -15.46
C LEU A 20 -4.60 14.91 -16.57
N ILE A 21 -4.32 15.29 -17.81
CA ILE A 21 -5.18 14.98 -18.97
C ILE A 21 -5.25 13.46 -19.18
N GLY A 22 -4.12 12.77 -19.13
CA GLY A 22 -4.07 11.31 -19.22
C GLY A 22 -4.86 10.62 -18.11
N SER A 23 -4.76 11.11 -16.88
CA SER A 23 -5.53 10.59 -15.75
C SER A 23 -7.04 10.84 -15.91
N TYR A 24 -7.44 12.01 -16.41
CA TYR A 24 -8.83 12.35 -16.69
C TYR A 24 -9.42 11.43 -17.77
N TYR A 25 -8.73 11.26 -18.90
CA TYR A 25 -9.17 10.34 -19.96
C TYR A 25 -9.23 8.89 -19.50
N ALA A 26 -8.27 8.44 -18.69
CA ALA A 26 -8.28 7.09 -18.13
C ALA A 26 -9.49 6.85 -17.21
N ARG A 27 -9.95 7.87 -16.47
CA ARG A 27 -11.13 7.78 -15.59
C ARG A 27 -12.46 7.83 -16.34
N HIS A 28 -12.51 8.53 -17.47
CA HIS A 28 -13.76 8.75 -18.22
C HIS A 28 -13.88 7.91 -19.51
N SER A 29 -12.88 7.11 -19.84
CA SER A 29 -12.94 6.20 -20.98
C SER A 29 -13.96 5.08 -20.75
N TYR A 30 -14.97 5.00 -21.62
CA TYR A 30 -16.03 3.97 -21.57
C TYR A 30 -15.47 2.55 -21.51
N LEU A 31 -14.44 2.23 -22.29
CA LEU A 31 -13.84 0.89 -22.31
C LEU A 31 -13.16 0.53 -20.98
N LEU A 32 -12.49 1.50 -20.35
CA LEU A 32 -11.90 1.30 -19.01
C LEU A 32 -12.98 1.15 -17.95
N THR A 33 -14.04 1.95 -18.02
CA THR A 33 -15.20 1.85 -17.12
C THR A 33 -15.91 0.51 -17.27
N LEU A 34 -16.14 0.04 -18.50
CA LEU A 34 -16.76 -1.25 -18.78
C LEU A 34 -15.92 -2.41 -18.23
N LYS A 35 -14.60 -2.37 -18.45
CA LYS A 35 -13.67 -3.37 -17.90
C LYS A 35 -13.69 -3.39 -16.37
N ASN A 36 -13.75 -2.23 -15.72
CA ASN A 36 -13.85 -2.14 -14.27
C ASN A 36 -15.20 -2.69 -13.77
N TYR A 37 -16.29 -2.37 -14.44
CA TYR A 37 -17.62 -2.88 -14.11
C TYR A 37 -17.70 -4.41 -14.20
N GLU A 38 -17.20 -5.02 -15.29
CA GLU A 38 -17.18 -6.48 -15.43
C GLU A 38 -16.34 -7.15 -14.34
N LYS A 39 -15.21 -6.52 -13.98
CA LYS A 39 -14.36 -6.99 -12.90
C LYS A 39 -15.09 -6.96 -11.56
N ASP A 40 -15.80 -5.87 -11.26
CA ASP A 40 -16.55 -5.71 -10.02
C ASP A 40 -17.75 -6.66 -9.97
N LYS A 41 -18.44 -6.89 -11.09
CA LYS A 41 -19.51 -7.89 -11.20
C LYS A 41 -19.00 -9.30 -10.87
N LYS A 42 -17.92 -9.74 -11.52
CA LYS A 42 -17.30 -11.05 -11.26
C LYS A 42 -16.87 -11.19 -9.79
N ARG A 43 -16.30 -10.14 -9.21
CA ARG A 43 -15.92 -10.11 -7.78
C ARG A 43 -17.13 -10.27 -6.87
N SER A 44 -18.22 -9.57 -7.14
CA SER A 44 -19.47 -9.70 -6.36
C SER A 44 -20.03 -11.12 -6.42
N GLU A 45 -20.00 -11.77 -7.60
CA GLU A 45 -20.45 -13.15 -7.76
C GLU A 45 -19.58 -14.13 -6.95
N LYS A 46 -18.25 -13.97 -6.99
CA LYS A 46 -17.32 -14.76 -6.17
C LYS A 46 -17.56 -14.57 -4.67
N ALA A 47 -17.77 -13.33 -4.21
CA ALA A 47 -18.05 -13.05 -2.81
C ALA A 47 -19.35 -13.71 -2.35
N LYS A 48 -20.40 -13.62 -3.17
CA LYS A 48 -21.68 -14.27 -2.90
C LYS A 48 -21.53 -15.78 -2.81
N HIS A 49 -20.86 -16.39 -3.78
CA HIS A 49 -20.57 -17.82 -3.77
C HIS A 49 -19.81 -18.25 -2.51
N TYR A 50 -18.76 -17.50 -2.14
CA TYR A 50 -17.97 -17.78 -0.95
C TYR A 50 -18.79 -17.70 0.35
N TYR A 51 -19.62 -16.66 0.48
CA TYR A 51 -20.47 -16.46 1.65
C TYR A 51 -21.48 -17.60 1.80
N GLU A 52 -22.21 -17.94 0.73
CA GLU A 52 -23.22 -19.00 0.74
C GLU A 52 -22.61 -20.39 0.98
N THR A 53 -21.43 -20.65 0.42
CA THR A 53 -20.78 -21.97 0.48
C THR A 53 -20.05 -22.21 1.80
N TYR A 54 -19.44 -21.17 2.39
CA TYR A 54 -18.47 -21.35 3.49
C TYR A 54 -18.80 -20.60 4.78
N ILE A 55 -19.58 -19.52 4.70
CA ILE A 55 -19.91 -18.68 5.87
C ILE A 55 -21.31 -19.01 6.38
N ASN A 56 -22.30 -19.06 5.48
CA ASN A 56 -23.70 -19.36 5.79
C ASN A 56 -24.03 -20.85 5.64
N ILE A 57 -23.08 -21.72 5.96
CA ILE A 57 -23.28 -23.17 5.87
C ILE A 57 -23.90 -23.71 7.17
N PRO A 58 -24.87 -24.63 7.11
CA PRO A 58 -25.38 -25.29 8.31
C PRO A 58 -24.26 -26.09 9.02
N PRO A 59 -24.25 -26.11 10.38
CA PRO A 59 -23.18 -26.73 11.17
C PRO A 59 -23.03 -28.25 10.95
N SER A 60 -24.02 -28.91 10.35
CA SER A 60 -24.00 -30.33 10.01
C SER A 60 -23.17 -30.66 8.77
N LYS A 61 -22.84 -29.67 7.92
CA LYS A 61 -22.18 -29.90 6.63
C LYS A 61 -20.69 -29.62 6.75
N LYS A 62 -19.85 -30.65 6.56
CA LYS A 62 -18.39 -30.49 6.53
C LYS A 62 -17.94 -29.86 5.21
N VAL A 63 -17.11 -28.84 5.33
CA VAL A 63 -16.48 -28.14 4.19
C VAL A 63 -15.07 -28.68 3.98
N SER A 64 -14.69 -28.90 2.73
CA SER A 64 -13.28 -29.19 2.38
C SER A 64 -12.42 -27.95 2.61
N ALA A 65 -11.44 -28.06 3.52
CA ALA A 65 -10.49 -26.98 3.79
C ALA A 65 -9.67 -26.59 2.55
N PHE A 66 -9.40 -27.55 1.65
CA PHE A 66 -8.70 -27.30 0.39
C PHE A 66 -9.53 -26.42 -0.55
N LEU A 67 -10.80 -26.79 -0.80
CA LEU A 67 -11.69 -26.02 -1.69
C LEU A 67 -11.91 -24.60 -1.15
N LYS A 68 -12.12 -24.49 0.17
CA LYS A 68 -12.27 -23.19 0.83
C LYS A 68 -11.04 -22.29 0.66
N LYS A 69 -9.84 -22.88 0.67
CA LYS A 69 -8.61 -22.13 0.41
C LYS A 69 -8.54 -21.68 -1.05
N VAL A 70 -8.84 -22.56 -2.00
CA VAL A 70 -8.85 -22.22 -3.44
C VAL A 70 -9.80 -21.06 -3.72
N ASP A 71 -11.03 -21.12 -3.22
CA ASP A 71 -12.02 -20.07 -3.45
C ASP A 71 -11.70 -18.78 -2.69
N SER A 72 -11.03 -18.88 -1.53
CA SER A 72 -10.50 -17.70 -0.83
C SER A 72 -9.40 -17.03 -1.65
N ASP A 73 -8.48 -17.80 -2.22
CA ASP A 73 -7.38 -17.27 -3.04
C ASP A 73 -7.93 -16.65 -4.35
N ASP A 74 -8.96 -17.27 -4.95
CA ASP A 74 -9.66 -16.75 -6.12
C ASP A 74 -10.46 -15.47 -5.84
N LEU A 75 -11.10 -15.38 -4.66
CA LEU A 75 -11.79 -14.17 -4.20
C LEU A 75 -10.81 -13.03 -3.91
N ASN A 76 -9.60 -13.36 -3.44
CA ASN A 76 -8.57 -12.41 -3.06
C ASN A 76 -7.70 -11.91 -4.23
N ASP A 77 -7.95 -12.34 -5.47
CA ASP A 77 -7.16 -11.95 -6.66
C ASP A 77 -5.63 -12.03 -6.41
N GLY A 78 -5.17 -13.10 -5.75
CA GLY A 78 -3.74 -13.32 -5.47
C GLY A 78 -3.18 -12.51 -4.29
N VAL A 79 -4.02 -11.92 -3.45
CA VAL A 79 -3.58 -11.40 -2.14
C VAL A 79 -3.40 -12.58 -1.17
N LEU A 80 -2.14 -12.86 -0.84
CA LEU A 80 -1.77 -13.93 0.09
C LEU A 80 -1.94 -13.46 1.54
N PHE A 81 -3.17 -13.56 2.07
CA PHE A 81 -3.40 -13.57 3.51
C PHE A 81 -4.17 -14.84 3.92
N PRO A 82 -4.02 -15.31 5.17
CA PRO A 82 -4.68 -16.52 5.64
C PRO A 82 -6.20 -16.51 5.46
N THR A 83 -6.79 -17.65 5.07
CA THR A 83 -8.23 -17.83 4.85
C THR A 83 -9.09 -17.43 6.06
N ILE A 84 -8.54 -17.51 7.28
CA ILE A 84 -9.26 -17.10 8.50
C ILE A 84 -9.56 -15.59 8.49
N PHE A 85 -8.70 -14.77 7.86
CA PHE A 85 -9.00 -13.35 7.67
C PHE A 85 -10.11 -13.15 6.64
N THR A 86 -10.11 -13.92 5.54
CA THR A 86 -11.20 -13.91 4.55
C THR A 86 -12.54 -14.20 5.23
N ASP A 87 -12.59 -15.24 6.06
CA ASP A 87 -13.77 -15.62 6.82
C ASP A 87 -14.26 -14.50 7.75
N PHE A 88 -13.34 -13.93 8.53
CA PHE A 88 -13.69 -12.87 9.47
C PHE A 88 -14.24 -11.64 8.75
N ILE A 89 -13.60 -11.21 7.66
CA ILE A 89 -14.02 -10.01 6.92
C ILE A 89 -15.36 -10.27 6.24
N MET A 90 -15.53 -11.42 5.59
CA MET A 90 -16.77 -11.76 4.90
C MET A 90 -17.95 -11.88 5.87
N LYS A 91 -17.72 -12.40 7.08
CA LYS A 91 -18.76 -12.53 8.12
C LYS A 91 -19.14 -11.19 8.75
N ASN A 92 -18.18 -10.31 9.03
CA ASN A 92 -18.43 -9.08 9.80
C ASN A 92 -18.60 -7.83 8.93
N PHE A 93 -18.08 -7.83 7.70
CA PHE A 93 -18.05 -6.67 6.80
C PHE A 93 -18.27 -7.06 5.32
N PRO A 94 -19.36 -7.78 4.98
CA PRO A 94 -19.59 -8.27 3.62
C PRO A 94 -19.60 -7.13 2.58
N ASP A 95 -20.29 -6.02 2.86
CA ASP A 95 -20.41 -4.87 1.95
C ASP A 95 -19.09 -4.12 1.73
N ARG A 96 -18.12 -4.30 2.62
CA ARG A 96 -16.81 -3.63 2.57
C ARG A 96 -15.67 -4.61 2.35
N TYR A 97 -15.97 -5.85 1.98
CA TYR A 97 -14.98 -6.92 1.85
C TYR A 97 -13.78 -6.50 0.97
N PHE A 98 -14.05 -6.07 -0.26
CA PHE A 98 -12.99 -5.72 -1.21
C PHE A 98 -12.17 -4.50 -0.79
N TYR A 99 -12.81 -3.54 -0.11
CA TYR A 99 -12.12 -2.41 0.47
C TYR A 99 -11.16 -2.86 1.57
N ILE A 100 -11.63 -3.66 2.53
CA ILE A 100 -10.84 -4.16 3.65
C ILE A 100 -9.71 -5.08 3.15
N ALA A 101 -10.01 -6.00 2.22
CA ALA A 101 -9.04 -6.90 1.60
C ALA A 101 -7.92 -6.12 0.87
N SER A 102 -8.26 -5.02 0.19
CA SER A 102 -7.29 -4.16 -0.49
C SER A 102 -6.30 -3.49 0.47
N LEU A 103 -6.75 -3.09 1.66
CA LEU A 103 -5.90 -2.55 2.72
C LEU A 103 -5.05 -3.67 3.34
N PHE A 104 -5.65 -4.84 3.58
CA PHE A 104 -4.97 -6.02 4.12
C PHE A 104 -3.78 -6.46 3.27
N LYS A 105 -3.89 -6.37 1.94
CA LYS A 105 -2.81 -6.70 1.01
C LYS A 105 -1.45 -6.12 1.42
N LYS A 106 -1.44 -4.91 1.99
CA LYS A 106 -0.23 -4.18 2.33
C LYS A 106 0.20 -4.33 3.79
N CYS A 107 -0.69 -4.76 4.68
CA CYS A 107 -0.45 -4.67 6.13
C CYS A 107 -0.99 -5.84 6.98
N TRP A 108 -1.44 -6.94 6.36
CA TRP A 108 -1.99 -8.09 7.09
C TRP A 108 -1.04 -8.65 8.17
N SER A 109 0.28 -8.59 7.94
CA SER A 109 1.30 -9.07 8.90
C SER A 109 1.32 -8.31 10.23
N GLN A 110 0.71 -7.11 10.25
CA GLN A 110 0.54 -6.28 11.43
C GLN A 110 -0.69 -6.67 12.26
N PHE A 111 -1.48 -7.65 11.80
CA PHE A 111 -2.67 -8.12 12.48
C PHE A 111 -2.49 -9.57 12.94
N GLU A 112 -3.15 -9.90 14.04
CA GLU A 112 -3.18 -11.22 14.62
C GLU A 112 -4.62 -11.58 14.93
N ILE A 113 -4.96 -12.85 14.72
CA ILE A 113 -6.26 -13.39 15.06
C ILE A 113 -6.14 -14.02 16.45
N THR A 114 -6.91 -13.49 17.39
CA THR A 114 -6.98 -13.98 18.77
C THR A 114 -8.38 -14.47 19.04
N GLU A 115 -8.51 -15.66 19.61
CA GLU A 115 -9.79 -16.18 20.08
C GLU A 115 -9.96 -15.81 21.55
N ASN A 116 -11.03 -15.08 21.87
CA ASN A 116 -11.33 -14.69 23.25
C ASN A 116 -12.82 -14.92 23.50
N ASN A 117 -13.17 -15.71 24.52
CA ASN A 117 -14.56 -16.07 24.86
C ASN A 117 -15.39 -16.58 23.67
N ASN A 118 -14.87 -17.54 22.90
CA ASN A 118 -15.50 -18.10 21.69
C ASN A 118 -15.81 -17.08 20.57
N GLN A 119 -15.22 -15.89 20.64
CA GLN A 119 -15.27 -14.89 19.58
C GLN A 119 -13.89 -14.74 18.95
N ILE A 120 -13.84 -14.90 17.63
CA ILE A 120 -12.65 -14.63 16.83
C ILE A 120 -12.51 -13.11 16.73
N GLN A 121 -11.39 -12.56 17.21
CA GLN A 121 -11.08 -11.14 17.19
C GLN A 121 -9.82 -10.88 16.36
N ILE A 122 -9.80 -9.78 15.60
CA ILE A 122 -8.58 -9.31 14.93
C ILE A 122 -7.96 -8.19 15.77
N LYS A 123 -6.72 -8.42 16.25
CA LYS A 123 -5.95 -7.45 17.01
C LYS A 123 -4.80 -6.89 16.16
N CYS A 124 -4.62 -5.58 16.19
CA CYS A 124 -3.44 -4.96 15.58
C CYS A 124 -2.24 -5.02 16.53
N LYS A 125 -1.07 -5.40 16.01
CA LYS A 125 0.22 -5.42 16.73
C LYS A 125 0.78 -4.02 16.97
N ILE A 126 0.37 -3.04 16.17
CA ILE A 126 0.83 -1.65 16.27
C ILE A 126 0.09 -0.95 17.41
N LYS A 127 0.85 -0.51 18.44
CA LYS A 127 0.32 0.25 19.58
C LYS A 127 0.27 1.76 19.32
N TYR A 128 1.33 2.32 18.74
CA TYR A 128 1.51 3.78 18.60
C TYR A 128 1.54 4.23 17.13
N PHE A 129 0.38 4.25 16.48
CA PHE A 129 0.28 4.59 15.05
C PHE A 129 0.88 5.96 14.70
N TYR A 130 0.55 7.01 15.46
CA TYR A 130 0.95 8.38 15.16
C TYR A 130 2.47 8.58 15.27
N SER A 131 3.07 8.14 16.38
CA SER A 131 4.51 8.29 16.60
C SER A 131 5.32 7.50 15.57
N LEU A 132 4.89 6.29 15.23
CA LEU A 132 5.57 5.44 14.26
C LEU A 132 5.46 6.02 12.84
N GLN A 133 4.28 6.53 12.47
CA GLN A 133 4.05 7.21 11.20
C GLN A 133 4.91 8.49 11.09
N PHE A 134 4.96 9.29 12.15
CA PHE A 134 5.78 10.49 12.21
C PHE A 134 7.27 10.17 12.05
N GLY A 135 7.78 9.15 12.76
CA GLY A 135 9.17 8.72 12.63
C GLY A 135 9.57 8.34 11.20
N TYR A 136 8.74 7.53 10.52
CA TYR A 136 9.00 7.19 9.11
C TYR A 136 8.86 8.39 8.16
N PHE A 137 7.94 9.32 8.44
CA PHE A 137 7.82 10.54 7.67
C PHE A 137 9.06 11.46 7.83
N CYS A 138 9.59 11.58 9.05
CA CYS A 138 10.84 12.29 9.30
C CYS A 138 12.02 11.65 8.56
N LEU A 139 12.12 10.32 8.55
CA LEU A 139 13.14 9.61 7.77
C LEU A 139 12.99 9.91 6.26
N TYR A 140 11.77 9.87 5.73
CA TYR A 140 11.49 10.24 4.34
C TYR A 140 11.99 11.66 4.02
N LEU A 141 11.66 12.64 4.86
CA LEU A 141 12.11 14.03 4.67
C LEU A 141 13.63 14.16 4.78
N LEU A 142 14.27 13.46 5.72
CA LEU A 142 15.72 13.47 5.89
C LEU A 142 16.43 12.96 4.63
N PHE A 143 16.02 11.81 4.09
CA PHE A 143 16.61 11.27 2.87
C PHE A 143 16.29 12.13 1.63
N ALA A 144 15.09 12.72 1.56
CA ALA A 144 14.73 13.66 0.51
C ALA A 144 15.60 14.93 0.56
N MET A 145 15.88 15.46 1.76
CA MET A 145 16.78 16.59 1.96
C MET A 145 18.21 16.25 1.54
N CYS A 146 18.73 15.07 1.87
CA CYS A 146 20.04 14.63 1.41
C CYS A 146 20.15 14.64 -0.12
N ILE A 147 19.12 14.15 -0.83
CA ILE A 147 19.08 14.17 -2.30
C ILE A 147 19.00 15.61 -2.82
N ALA A 148 18.18 16.46 -2.21
CA ALA A 148 18.04 17.86 -2.62
C ALA A 148 19.35 18.64 -2.43
N VAL A 149 20.06 18.42 -1.31
CA VAL A 149 21.38 19.02 -1.06
C VAL A 149 22.40 18.54 -2.10
N LEU A 150 22.43 17.24 -2.42
CA LEU A 150 23.32 16.72 -3.47
C LEU A 150 23.01 17.33 -4.84
N GLY A 151 21.74 17.53 -5.19
CA GLY A 151 21.34 18.16 -6.46
C GLY A 151 21.66 19.65 -6.52
N LEU A 152 21.39 20.40 -5.46
CA LEU A 152 21.60 21.87 -5.41
C LEU A 152 23.08 22.26 -5.32
N TYR A 153 23.91 21.44 -4.67
CA TYR A 153 25.33 21.71 -4.48
C TYR A 153 26.23 20.82 -5.34
N ASN A 154 25.67 20.18 -6.38
CA ASN A 154 26.41 19.25 -7.23
C ASN A 154 27.68 19.87 -7.83
N ASP A 155 27.59 21.09 -8.38
CA ASP A 155 28.73 21.78 -8.98
C ASP A 155 29.84 22.07 -7.95
N LEU A 156 29.45 22.46 -6.72
CA LEU A 156 30.39 22.70 -5.64
C LEU A 156 31.08 21.39 -5.19
N ILE A 157 30.31 20.30 -5.07
CA ILE A 157 30.82 18.98 -4.70
C ILE A 157 31.79 18.48 -5.78
N ILE A 158 31.42 18.58 -7.05
CA ILE A 158 32.27 18.20 -8.20
C ILE A 158 33.55 19.05 -8.22
N SER A 159 33.47 20.36 -7.98
CA SER A 159 34.64 21.25 -7.96
C SER A 159 35.63 20.99 -6.82
N LYS A 160 35.21 20.26 -5.78
CA LYS A 160 36.03 19.92 -4.60
C LYS A 160 36.58 18.51 -4.64
N LEU A 161 36.22 17.70 -5.65
CA LEU A 161 36.80 16.39 -5.86
C LEU A 161 38.19 16.52 -6.49
N SER A 162 39.21 15.90 -5.88
CA SER A 162 40.57 15.95 -6.43
C SER A 162 40.69 15.12 -7.71
N ASP A 163 41.57 15.57 -8.62
CA ASP A 163 41.80 14.96 -9.94
C ASP A 163 42.39 13.54 -9.88
N ASP A 164 42.83 13.08 -8.70
CA ASP A 164 43.50 11.79 -8.55
C ASP A 164 42.54 10.58 -8.68
N SER A 165 41.23 10.77 -8.46
CA SER A 165 40.22 9.70 -8.60
C SER A 165 38.78 10.22 -8.81
N PRO A 166 38.51 10.97 -9.89
CA PRO A 166 37.19 11.55 -10.15
C PRO A 166 36.10 10.47 -10.33
N TRP A 167 36.44 9.34 -10.94
CA TRP A 167 35.53 8.21 -11.16
C TRP A 167 35.13 7.49 -9.86
N GLY A 168 36.07 7.33 -8.92
CA GLY A 168 35.79 6.71 -7.62
C GLY A 168 34.84 7.54 -6.77
N ALA A 169 35.02 8.86 -6.80
CA ALA A 169 34.15 9.78 -6.10
C ALA A 169 32.73 9.88 -6.71
N LEU A 170 32.62 9.94 -8.04
CA LEU A 170 31.33 9.89 -8.73
C LEU A 170 30.57 8.60 -8.43
N TYR A 171 31.27 7.48 -8.34
CA TYR A 171 30.69 6.18 -7.96
C TYR A 171 30.11 6.20 -6.54
N ILE A 172 30.83 6.77 -5.57
CA ILE A 172 30.36 6.90 -4.18
C ILE A 172 29.14 7.82 -4.09
N ILE A 173 29.14 8.95 -4.82
CA ILE A 173 27.99 9.88 -4.86
C ILE A 173 26.76 9.17 -5.47
N PHE A 174 26.94 8.46 -6.57
CA PHE A 174 25.87 7.70 -7.21
C PHE A 174 25.28 6.64 -6.28
N LEU A 175 26.13 5.87 -5.58
CA LEU A 175 25.68 4.91 -4.57
C LEU A 175 24.93 5.61 -3.43
N GLY A 176 25.42 6.75 -2.95
CA GLY A 176 24.76 7.55 -1.91
C GLY A 176 23.36 8.01 -2.31
N ILE A 177 23.19 8.47 -3.55
CA ILE A 177 21.88 8.84 -4.12
C ILE A 177 20.98 7.60 -4.21
N LEU A 178 21.49 6.50 -4.76
CA LEU A 178 20.72 5.25 -4.91
C LEU A 178 20.20 4.75 -3.54
N PHE A 179 21.08 4.69 -2.53
CA PHE A 179 20.70 4.31 -1.19
C PHE A 179 19.67 5.28 -0.60
N SER A 180 19.88 6.58 -0.73
CA SER A 180 18.94 7.60 -0.23
C SER A 180 17.56 7.46 -0.87
N VAL A 181 17.50 7.19 -2.18
CA VAL A 181 16.24 6.95 -2.90
C VAL A 181 15.56 5.68 -2.38
N ILE A 182 16.30 4.58 -2.21
CA ILE A 182 15.75 3.32 -1.67
C ILE A 182 15.19 3.52 -0.27
N PHE A 183 15.93 4.18 0.63
CA PHE A 183 15.47 4.44 2.00
C PHE A 183 14.30 5.42 2.04
N MET A 184 14.29 6.45 1.19
CA MET A 184 13.19 7.40 1.04
C MET A 184 11.89 6.66 0.64
N PHE A 185 11.93 5.86 -0.43
CA PHE A 185 10.76 5.07 -0.84
C PHE A 185 10.38 4.02 0.20
N GLY A 186 11.36 3.35 0.83
CA GLY A 186 11.10 2.41 1.92
C GLY A 186 10.35 3.03 3.10
N ALA A 187 10.76 4.23 3.51
CA ALA A 187 10.09 5.00 4.57
C ALA A 187 8.68 5.42 4.16
N LEU A 188 8.48 5.83 2.90
CA LEU A 188 7.15 6.17 2.36
C LEU A 188 6.22 4.94 2.32
N PHE A 189 6.73 3.79 1.89
CA PHE A 189 5.98 2.54 1.90
C PHE A 189 5.58 2.14 3.32
N LYS A 190 6.49 2.23 4.30
CA LYS A 190 6.18 1.97 5.71
C LYS A 190 5.12 2.91 6.25
N THR A 191 5.24 4.21 5.98
CA THR A 191 4.24 5.23 6.34
C THR A 191 2.84 4.87 5.79
N THR A 192 2.78 4.42 4.54
CA THR A 192 1.54 3.98 3.90
C THR A 192 0.97 2.72 4.57
N GLN A 193 1.81 1.71 4.84
CA GLN A 193 1.40 0.49 5.53
C GLN A 193 0.80 0.78 6.92
N ILE A 194 1.40 1.68 7.68
CA ILE A 194 0.91 2.08 9.01
C ILE A 194 -0.43 2.83 8.89
N THR A 195 -0.56 3.68 7.87
CA THR A 195 -1.80 4.42 7.60
C THR A 195 -2.95 3.47 7.27
N ASP A 196 -2.70 2.49 6.42
CA ASP A 196 -3.69 1.46 6.05
C ASP A 196 -4.05 0.59 7.26
N ALA A 197 -3.05 0.16 8.05
CA ALA A 197 -3.28 -0.57 9.29
C ALA A 197 -4.09 0.23 10.32
N LYS A 198 -3.88 1.54 10.42
CA LYS A 198 -4.66 2.43 11.29
C LYS A 198 -6.14 2.49 10.88
N LYS A 199 -6.41 2.62 9.58
CA LYS A 199 -7.78 2.63 9.04
C LYS A 199 -8.49 1.32 9.35
N LEU A 200 -7.83 0.20 9.10
CA LEU A 200 -8.34 -1.14 9.41
C LEU A 200 -8.61 -1.33 10.90
N ASN A 201 -7.67 -0.94 11.76
CA ASN A 201 -7.85 -1.01 13.21
C ASN A 201 -9.07 -0.21 13.68
N LYS A 202 -9.36 0.94 13.05
CA LYS A 202 -10.57 1.73 13.32
C LYS A 202 -11.85 1.01 12.89
N GLU A 203 -11.86 0.34 11.74
CA GLU A 203 -13.01 -0.45 11.29
C GLU A 203 -13.25 -1.66 12.20
N PHE A 204 -12.19 -2.38 12.60
CA PHE A 204 -12.31 -3.55 13.49
C PHE A 204 -12.76 -3.22 14.90
N LYS A 205 -12.34 -2.07 15.45
CA LYS A 205 -12.84 -1.58 16.74
C LYS A 205 -14.35 -1.32 16.77
N LYS A 206 -15.03 -1.17 15.63
CA LYS A 206 -16.50 -1.01 15.60
C LYS A 206 -17.24 -2.31 15.90
N VAL A 207 -16.59 -3.45 15.68
CA VAL A 207 -17.19 -4.78 15.85
C VAL A 207 -16.73 -5.45 17.15
N LEU A 208 -15.61 -4.99 17.72
CA LEU A 208 -15.12 -5.47 19.01
C LEU A 208 -15.88 -4.80 20.16
N PRO A 209 -16.30 -5.54 21.20
CA PRO A 209 -16.81 -4.92 22.43
C PRO A 209 -15.74 -4.00 23.03
N PRO A 210 -16.13 -2.92 23.74
CA PRO A 210 -15.17 -2.06 24.42
C PRO A 210 -14.31 -2.91 25.36
N THR A 211 -13.00 -2.72 25.24
CA THR A 211 -11.99 -3.34 26.10
C THR A 211 -11.79 -2.51 27.34
#